data_AF-A0A7S6MP77-F1
#
_entry.id   AF-A0A7S6MP77-F1
#
_cell.length_a   1.000
_cell.length_b   1.000
_cell.length_c   1.000
_cell.angle_alpha   90.00
_cell.angle_beta   90.00
_cell.angle_gamma   90.00
#
_symmetry.space_group_name_H-M   'P 1'
#
loop_
_entity.id
_entity.type
_entity.pdbx_description
1 polymer ?
#
loop_
_entity_poly.entity_id
_entity_poly.type
_entity_poly.pdbx_seq_one_letter_code
_entity_poly.pdbx_strand_id
1 'polypeptide(L)' 'MYCVIKEWPNKMATLMTEDGVVLWTFSNVEEARKVWHDWCSLQNGKIACQIENFGRSGLPEQSIP' A
#
# COMPACT_ATOMS: atom_id res chain seq x y z
N MET A 1 5.19 -7.96 10.13
CA MET A 1 4.06 -7.94 9.19
C MET A 1 4.29 -6.77 8.25
N TYR A 2 4.51 -7.04 6.97
CA TYR A 2 4.70 -6.00 5.96
C TYR A 2 3.35 -5.71 5.30
N CYS A 3 3.02 -4.43 5.14
CA CYS A 3 1.84 -4.01 4.41
C CYS A 3 2.25 -3.02 3.34
N VAL A 4 1.63 -3.17 2.18
CA VAL A 4 1.93 -2.45 0.97
C VAL A 4 0.77 -1.52 0.68
N ILE A 5 1.09 -0.26 0.38
CA ILE A 5 0.10 0.68 -0.14
C ILE A 5 0.28 0.72 -1.66
N LYS A 6 -0.72 0.19 -2.36
CA LYS A 6 -0.80 0.23 -3.82
C LYS A 6 -1.66 1.41 -4.24
N GLU A 7 -1.07 2.36 -4.95
CA GLU A 7 -1.81 3.46 -5.57
C GLU A 7 -2.33 3.04 -6.95
N TRP A 8 -3.58 3.36 -7.23
CA TRP A 8 -4.27 3.10 -8.49
C TRP A 8 -4.36 4.38 -9.33
N PRO A 9 -4.41 4.27 -10.67
CA PRO A 9 -4.46 5.42 -11.57
C PRO A 9 -5.72 6.29 -11.39
N ASN A 10 -6.76 5.78 -10.73
CA ASN A 10 -7.97 6.51 -10.37
C ASN A 10 -7.86 7.27 -9.02
N LYS A 11 -6.64 7.47 -8.52
CA LYS A 11 -6.30 8.04 -7.20
C LYS A 11 -6.70 7.19 -6.00
N MET A 12 -7.31 6.03 -6.20
CA MET A 12 -7.58 5.12 -5.09
C MET A 12 -6.27 4.54 -4.56
N ALA A 13 -6.23 4.19 -3.29
CA ALA A 13 -5.12 3.49 -2.68
C ALA A 13 -5.64 2.24 -1.98
N THR A 14 -4.87 1.16 -2.04
CA THR A 14 -5.23 -0.10 -1.40
C THR A 14 -4.10 -0.54 -0.51
N LEU A 15 -4.43 -0.70 0.77
CA LEU A 15 -3.57 -1.34 1.73
C LEU A 15 -3.77 -2.85 1.61
N MET A 16 -2.69 -3.57 1.32
CA MET A 16 -2.69 -5.03 1.21
C MET A 16 -1.50 -5.62 1.95
N THR A 17 -1.62 -6.87 2.34
CA THR A 17 -0.49 -7.65 2.85
C THR A 17 0.41 -8.09 1.70
N GLU A 18 1.63 -8.52 2.02
CA GLU A 18 2.56 -9.13 1.05
C GLU A 18 1.95 -10.33 0.30
N ASP A 19 1.02 -11.04 0.95
CA ASP A 19 0.28 -12.17 0.37
C ASP A 19 -0.78 -11.74 -0.66
N GLY A 20 -0.93 -10.43 -0.90
CA GLY A 20 -1.92 -9.87 -1.82
C GLY A 20 -3.32 -9.74 -1.23
N VAL A 21 -3.51 -10.08 0.06
CA VAL A 21 -4.80 -9.89 0.74
C VAL A 21 -5.05 -8.41 0.97
N VAL A 22 -6.17 -7.91 0.41
CA VAL A 22 -6.63 -6.53 0.58
C VAL A 22 -7.19 -6.34 1.98
N LEU A 23 -6.58 -5.45 2.74
CA LEU A 23 -7.06 -5.05 4.07
C LEU A 23 -8.04 -3.88 3.98
N TRP A 24 -7.65 -2.83 3.26
CA TRP A 24 -8.47 -1.64 3.09
C TRP A 24 -8.27 -0.98 1.74
N THR A 25 -9.37 -0.47 1.18
CA THR A 25 -9.40 0.39 0.00
C THR A 25 -9.81 1.79 0.41
N PHE A 26 -9.03 2.76 -0.03
CA PHE A 26 -9.22 4.18 0.20
C PHE A 26 -9.38 4.88 -1.15
N SER A 27 -10.13 5.99 -1.15
CA SER A 27 -10.32 6.81 -2.35
C SER A 27 -9.14 7.73 -2.66
N ASN A 28 -8.20 7.87 -1.72
CA ASN A 28 -6.98 8.67 -1.86
C ASN A 28 -5.80 8.01 -1.12
N VAL A 29 -4.60 8.11 -1.68
CA VAL A 29 -3.34 7.67 -1.05
C VAL A 29 -3.04 8.42 0.25
N GLU A 30 -3.42 9.70 0.35
CA GLU A 30 -3.17 10.49 1.55
C GLU A 30 -3.94 9.95 2.76
N GLU A 31 -5.21 9.56 2.56
CA GLU A 31 -6.05 8.94 3.58
C GLU A 31 -5.48 7.57 3.98
N ALA A 32 -5.11 6.74 3.00
CA ALA A 32 -4.49 5.45 3.24
C ALA A 32 -3.21 5.57 4.08
N ARG A 33 -2.36 6.54 3.74
CA ARG A 33 -1.10 6.79 4.44
C ARG A 33 -1.32 7.29 5.85
N LYS A 34 -2.32 8.16 6.06
CA LYS A 34 -2.66 8.68 7.38
C LYS A 34 -3.21 7.58 8.29
N VAL A 35 -4.17 6.81 7.82
CA VAL A 35 -4.76 5.68 8.56
C VAL A 35 -3.69 4.62 8.86
N TRP A 36 -2.83 4.31 7.90
CA TRP A 36 -1.75 3.36 8.12
C TRP A 36 -0.70 3.86 9.13
N HIS A 37 -0.36 5.16 9.09
CA HIS A 37 0.56 5.75 10.06
C HIS A 37 -0.02 5.75 11.48
N ASP A 38 -1.31 6.06 11.62
CA ASP A 38 -2.03 6.01 12.89
C ASP A 38 -2.12 4.58 13.43
N TRP A 39 -2.53 3.64 12.58
CA TRP A 39 -2.55 2.20 12.89
C TRP A 39 -1.16 1.69 13.27
N CYS A 40 -0.11 2.08 12.55
CA CYS A 40 1.25 1.69 12.88
C CYS A 40 1.70 2.24 14.24
N SER A 41 1.35 3.49 14.55
CA SER A 41 1.67 4.11 15.84
C SER A 41 0.99 3.39 17.00
N LEU A 42 -0.24 2.90 16.79
CA LEU A 42 -0.94 2.01 17.73
C LEU A 42 -0.27 0.63 17.86
N GLN A 43 0.42 0.18 16.81
CA GLN A 43 1.10 -1.11 16.74
C GLN A 43 2.59 -1.05 17.13
N ASN A 44 3.11 0.12 17.55
CA ASN A 44 4.52 0.44 17.83
C ASN A 44 5.20 -0.39 18.95
N GLY A 45 4.59 -1.48 19.41
CA GLY A 45 5.21 -2.50 20.27
C GLY A 45 5.25 -3.92 19.67
N LYS A 46 4.69 -4.16 18.48
CA LYS A 46 4.52 -5.51 17.91
C LYS A 46 4.90 -5.65 16.44
N ILE A 47 4.90 -4.57 15.67
CA ILE A 47 5.05 -4.66 14.21
C ILE A 47 5.90 -3.50 13.71
N ALA A 48 7.09 -3.78 13.18
CA ALA A 48 7.85 -2.81 12.41
C ALA A 48 7.12 -2.54 11.09
N CYS A 49 6.47 -1.38 10.97
CA CYS A 49 5.76 -1.01 9.75
C CYS A 49 6.75 -0.35 8.77
N GLN A 50 7.08 -1.05 7.70
CA GLN A 50 7.71 -0.42 6.53
C GLN A 50 6.62 -0.19 5.47
N ILE A 51 6.56 1.03 4.93
CA ILE A 51 5.67 1.39 3.82
C ILE A 51 6.51 1.38 2.57
N GLU A 52 6.41 0.33 1.76
CA GLU A 52 6.83 0.41 0.36
C GLU A 52 5.69 1.01 -0.45
N ASN A 53 5.91 2.23 -0.93
CA ASN A 53 5.04 2.84 -1.93
C ASN A 53 5.38 2.22 -3.28
N PHE A 54 4.59 1.27 -3.73
CA PHE A 54 4.61 0.79 -5.11
C PHE A 54 3.85 1.73 -6.06
N GLY A 55 3.85 3.02 -5.74
CA GLY A 55 3.34 4.08 -6.59
C GLY A 55 4.47 4.59 -7.48
N ARG A 56 4.44 4.17 -8.75
CA ARG A 56 5.19 4.75 -9.88
C ARG A 56 6.58 4.18 -10.16
N SER A 57 6.61 2.99 -10.78
CA SER A 57 7.53 2.66 -11.88
C SER A 57 6.83 1.62 -12.77
N GLY A 58 6.83 1.89 -14.07
CA GLY A 58 5.87 1.38 -15.05
C GLY A 58 5.70 -0.13 -15.14
N LEU A 59 4.54 -0.53 -15.64
CA LEU A 59 4.42 -1.73 -16.46
C LEU A 59 5.60 -1.72 -17.47
N PRO A 60 6.47 -2.74 -17.52
CA PRO A 60 7.09 -3.05 -18.79
C PRO A 60 6.00 -3.63 -19.68
N GLU A 61 5.34 -2.77 -20.47
CA GLU A 61 4.80 -3.19 -21.76
C GLU A 61 6.00 -3.63 -22.60
N GLN A 62 6.44 -4.90 -22.53
CA GLN A 62 7.24 -5.52 -23.59
C GLN A 62 6.89 -7.00 -23.75
N SER A 63 5.89 -7.20 -24.62
CA SER A 63 5.93 -8.08 -25.78
C SER A 63 6.60 -9.45 -25.68
N ILE A 64 5.74 -10.47 -25.73
CA ILE A 64 6.02 -11.83 -26.22
C ILE A 64 6.57 -11.74 -27.66
N PRO A 65 7.68 -12.42 -27.95
CA PRO A 65 7.62 -13.45 -28.99
C PRO A 65 7.99 -14.85 -28.46
#